data_AF-A0A8S4AP14-F1
#
_entry.id   AF-A0A8S4AP14-F1
#
_cell.length_a   1.000
_cell.length_b   1.000
_cell.length_c   1.000
_cell.angle_alpha   90.00
_cell.angle_beta   90.00
_cell.angle_gamma   90.00
#
_symmetry.space_group_name_H-M   'P 1'
#
loop_
_entity.id
_entity.type
_entity.pdbx_description
1 polymer ?
#
loop_
_entity_poly.entity_id
_entity_poly.type
_entity_poly.pdbx_seq_one_letter_code
_entity_poly.pdbx_strand_id
1 'polypeptide(L)'
;MLDSCMLTPPVFQDEDGIPSDFSDPPGGRQLTDNLHRLAFLPPTDTGPVSVLRRVPPGEKRQQLPPGPAPPPVPSGHGSQKGLPDPVRRVPVRGLERPAAALPLGPAPPGPPGGRGGRRARGEGGVGPRQGGGGGAAAAQANLAGEVIRLAEEVEVQLETQKKLLKQIEDHRAAWARQRDVGKRQTGHREEVQDPREPSEAPQERQEERGQTQKVGVATPAEATPPRPNEPIIPILVIACDRVTVKRSLDRLIQYRPSAELHPIVVSQDCGHAETARVIGSYGDQVTHISQPDLSDIRVRPEHRKFQGYYKISRHYRWALNQVFGAMGHSSVVIVEDDLEVAPDFFEYFRALYPVLRADPSLWCVSAWNDNGRDALVDPAKPGLLHRTDFFPGLGWMLLRDMWAELEPKWPPAFWDDWMRQPEQRRGRSCVRPEVSRTITFGRKGVSLGQFFDQYLRYIKLNAEFVPFTKHDLSYLLKEKYDDAFVKEVYGATPVRIEDLQQGGGLRGPGPYRVQYSSRDSFKVFARNLGVMDDLKSGVPRTGYRGVVSFLHRGRRVFLAPPEGWTQYDVSWS
;
A
#
# COMPACT_ATOMS: atom_id res chain seq x y z
N MET A 1 -23.10 25.35 5.66
CA MET A 1 -22.07 25.83 4.71
C MET A 1 -20.72 25.39 5.24
N LEU A 2 -20.13 24.36 4.63
CA LEU A 2 -18.70 24.05 4.63
C LEU A 2 -18.57 22.79 3.78
N ASP A 3 -18.23 22.98 2.50
CA ASP A 3 -18.19 21.91 1.50
C ASP A 3 -16.77 21.49 1.16
N SER A 4 -16.67 20.23 0.75
CA SER A 4 -15.60 19.57 -0.03
C SER A 4 -14.25 20.26 -0.20
N CYS A 5 -13.19 19.56 0.25
CA CYS A 5 -11.88 19.56 -0.39
C CYS A 5 -11.47 18.14 -0.80
N MET A 6 -12.38 17.43 -1.50
CA MET A 6 -12.01 16.28 -2.32
C MET A 6 -11.11 16.76 -3.47
N LEU A 7 -9.90 16.21 -3.59
CA LEU A 7 -9.06 16.39 -4.77
C LEU A 7 -8.54 15.05 -5.26
N THR A 8 -9.47 14.26 -5.83
CA THR A 8 -9.12 13.34 -6.90
C THR A 8 -8.59 14.13 -8.10
N PRO A 9 -7.57 13.63 -8.83
CA PRO A 9 -7.29 14.16 -10.15
C PRO A 9 -8.49 13.85 -11.07
N PRO A 10 -8.86 14.74 -12.01
CA PRO A 10 -9.91 14.46 -12.97
C PRO A 10 -9.52 13.30 -13.88
N VAL A 11 -10.49 12.42 -14.16
CA VAL A 11 -10.41 11.47 -15.27
C VAL A 11 -10.57 12.28 -16.56
N PHE A 12 -9.61 12.15 -17.48
CA PHE A 12 -9.71 12.68 -18.83
C PHE A 12 -9.68 11.54 -19.84
N GLN A 13 -10.61 11.59 -20.78
CA GLN A 13 -10.60 10.78 -21.99
C GLN A 13 -9.98 11.66 -23.09
N ASP A 14 -8.90 11.18 -23.72
CA ASP A 14 -8.29 11.87 -24.86
C ASP A 14 -9.06 11.55 -26.15
N GLU A 15 -10.19 12.23 -26.36
CA GLU A 15 -10.88 12.32 -27.66
C GLU A 15 -10.43 13.60 -28.37
N ASP A 16 -9.46 13.49 -29.28
CA ASP A 16 -9.44 14.20 -30.59
C ASP A 16 -8.18 13.84 -31.38
N GLY A 17 -8.37 13.33 -32.61
CA GLY A 17 -7.28 13.01 -33.53
C GLY A 17 -6.93 14.19 -34.45
N ILE A 18 -5.64 14.49 -34.60
CA ILE A 18 -5.15 15.46 -35.60
C ILE A 18 -4.33 14.70 -36.67
N PRO A 19 -4.57 14.92 -37.98
CA PRO A 19 -3.92 14.11 -39.02
C PRO A 19 -2.41 14.35 -39.15
N SER A 20 -1.67 13.29 -39.48
CA SER A 20 -0.29 13.38 -39.95
C SER A 20 -0.27 13.64 -41.45
N ASP A 21 0.02 14.87 -41.87
CA ASP A 21 0.21 15.18 -43.28
C ASP A 21 1.28 16.28 -43.46
N PHE A 22 2.45 15.89 -43.97
CA PHE A 22 3.49 16.77 -44.50
C PHE A 22 4.27 16.01 -45.57
N SER A 23 4.12 16.44 -46.82
CA SER A 23 4.78 15.85 -47.99
C SER A 23 6.05 16.63 -48.37
N ASP A 24 7.06 15.92 -48.89
CA ASP A 24 8.20 16.55 -49.58
C ASP A 24 7.77 17.30 -50.85
N PRO A 25 8.48 18.38 -51.21
CA PRO A 25 8.88 18.57 -52.60
C PRO A 25 10.39 18.92 -52.76
N PRO A 26 10.96 18.81 -53.98
CA PRO A 26 12.36 18.39 -54.12
C PRO A 26 13.34 19.47 -54.64
N GLY A 27 14.64 19.18 -54.53
CA GLY A 27 15.72 19.96 -55.16
C GLY A 27 17.08 19.27 -55.11
N GLY A 28 17.48 18.57 -56.18
CA GLY A 28 18.76 17.85 -56.25
C GLY A 28 19.87 18.60 -56.99
N ARG A 29 21.13 18.28 -56.68
CA ARG A 29 22.31 18.49 -57.54
C ARG A 29 23.34 17.37 -57.31
N GLN A 30 23.92 16.89 -58.40
CA GLN A 30 25.00 15.89 -58.41
C GLN A 30 26.36 16.55 -58.18
N LEU A 31 27.35 15.79 -57.70
CA LEU A 31 28.76 15.88 -58.15
C LEU A 31 29.61 14.69 -57.68
N THR A 32 30.09 13.91 -58.66
CA THR A 32 31.34 13.09 -58.70
C THR A 32 31.72 12.15 -57.55
N ASP A 33 31.58 10.85 -57.83
CA ASP A 33 32.67 9.86 -57.96
C ASP A 33 33.86 9.83 -56.99
N ASN A 34 34.10 8.62 -56.43
CA ASN A 34 35.31 7.87 -56.77
C ASN A 34 35.14 6.35 -56.57
N LEU A 35 35.89 5.53 -57.31
CA LEU A 35 35.82 4.06 -57.30
C LEU A 35 36.94 3.42 -56.46
N HIS A 36 36.67 2.25 -55.88
CA HIS A 36 37.46 0.99 -56.01
C HIS A 36 36.87 -0.07 -55.04
N ARG A 37 36.03 -1.02 -55.48
CA ARG A 37 36.35 -2.35 -56.08
C ARG A 37 37.30 -3.25 -55.26
N LEU A 38 36.73 -4.30 -54.67
CA LEU A 38 37.17 -5.71 -54.75
C LEU A 38 35.96 -6.65 -54.51
N ALA A 39 36.10 -7.97 -54.70
CA ALA A 39 34.99 -8.83 -55.14
C ALA A 39 35.01 -10.30 -54.61
N PHE A 40 33.82 -10.94 -54.50
CA PHE A 40 33.43 -12.34 -54.90
C PHE A 40 34.34 -13.53 -54.45
N LEU A 41 33.92 -14.72 -53.95
CA LEU A 41 32.65 -15.48 -53.79
C LEU A 41 32.86 -16.65 -52.74
N PRO A 42 31.82 -17.44 -52.35
CA PRO A 42 31.87 -18.66 -51.48
C PRO A 42 31.77 -19.97 -52.34
N PRO A 43 31.18 -21.14 -51.95
CA PRO A 43 30.77 -21.74 -50.65
C PRO A 43 31.08 -23.27 -50.44
N THR A 44 30.81 -23.79 -49.21
CA THR A 44 30.41 -25.19 -48.84
C THR A 44 29.78 -25.16 -47.42
N ASP A 45 28.74 -25.85 -46.94
CA ASP A 45 27.81 -26.93 -47.39
C ASP A 45 28.04 -28.37 -46.83
N THR A 46 27.10 -28.86 -45.99
CA THR A 46 26.59 -30.26 -45.85
C THR A 46 25.52 -30.37 -44.73
N GLY A 47 24.53 -31.26 -44.89
CA GLY A 47 23.42 -31.54 -43.93
C GLY A 47 23.70 -32.70 -42.95
N PRO A 48 22.70 -33.45 -42.39
CA PRO A 48 21.26 -33.57 -42.73
C PRO A 48 20.29 -33.14 -41.59
N VAL A 49 19.11 -32.54 -41.82
CA VAL A 49 17.82 -33.08 -42.35
C VAL A 49 17.11 -34.09 -41.42
N SER A 50 16.04 -33.62 -40.75
CA SER A 50 14.86 -34.37 -40.25
C SER A 50 13.84 -33.40 -39.61
N VAL A 51 12.51 -33.56 -39.61
CA VAL A 51 11.53 -34.24 -40.49
C VAL A 51 10.22 -33.42 -40.38
N LEU A 52 9.46 -33.25 -41.48
CA LEU A 52 8.12 -32.63 -41.47
C LEU A 52 7.00 -33.67 -41.68
N ARG A 53 5.89 -33.56 -40.91
CA ARG A 53 4.68 -34.40 -41.09
C ARG A 53 3.47 -33.55 -41.54
N ARG A 54 2.62 -34.13 -42.38
CA ARG A 54 1.52 -33.43 -43.08
C ARG A 54 0.24 -33.28 -42.24
N VAL A 55 -0.53 -32.25 -42.58
CA VAL A 55 -1.91 -32.00 -42.14
C VAL A 55 -2.91 -32.82 -42.98
N PRO A 56 -3.94 -33.45 -42.39
CA PRO A 56 -5.15 -33.89 -43.09
C PRO A 56 -6.27 -32.81 -43.02
N PRO A 57 -7.17 -32.72 -44.02
CA PRO A 57 -8.09 -31.58 -44.13
C PRO A 57 -9.53 -31.81 -43.62
N GLY A 58 -10.12 -30.74 -43.07
CA GLY A 58 -11.50 -30.34 -43.41
C GLY A 58 -12.67 -30.92 -42.60
N GLU A 59 -13.14 -30.13 -41.61
CA GLU A 59 -14.57 -30.11 -41.24
C GLU A 59 -15.15 -28.70 -41.39
N LYS A 60 -16.47 -28.62 -41.55
CA LYS A 60 -17.17 -27.42 -42.05
C LYS A 60 -17.61 -26.50 -40.91
N ARG A 61 -17.20 -25.23 -40.96
CA ARG A 61 -17.89 -24.16 -40.20
C ARG A 61 -19.34 -24.06 -40.68
N GLN A 62 -20.30 -24.39 -39.82
CA GLN A 62 -21.66 -23.88 -39.97
C GLN A 62 -21.68 -22.41 -39.52
N GLN A 63 -22.23 -21.53 -40.34
CA GLN A 63 -22.48 -20.13 -39.98
C GLN A 63 -23.89 -20.02 -39.42
N LEU A 64 -24.02 -19.54 -38.17
CA LEU A 64 -25.31 -19.12 -37.63
C LEU A 64 -25.67 -17.74 -38.21
N PRO A 65 -26.92 -17.50 -38.64
CA PRO A 65 -27.34 -16.19 -39.14
C PRO A 65 -27.43 -15.17 -37.99
N PRO A 66 -27.18 -13.87 -38.25
CA PRO A 66 -27.38 -12.83 -37.25
C PRO A 66 -28.88 -12.65 -36.93
N GLY A 67 -29.20 -12.51 -35.65
CA GLY A 67 -30.55 -12.17 -35.19
C GLY A 67 -30.93 -10.72 -35.52
N PRO A 68 -32.25 -10.40 -35.62
CA PRO A 68 -32.71 -9.06 -35.95
C PRO A 68 -32.42 -8.05 -34.83
N ALA A 69 -32.07 -6.82 -35.21
CA ALA A 69 -31.84 -5.71 -34.28
C ALA A 69 -33.17 -5.21 -33.66
N PRO A 70 -33.15 -4.70 -32.41
CA PRO A 70 -34.33 -4.13 -31.76
C PRO A 70 -34.74 -2.79 -32.39
N PRO A 71 -36.05 -2.44 -32.37
CA PRO A 71 -36.54 -1.17 -32.92
C PRO A 71 -36.17 0.04 -32.03
N PRO A 72 -36.07 1.25 -32.60
CA PRO A 72 -35.71 2.46 -31.86
C PRO A 72 -36.85 2.96 -30.96
N VAL A 73 -36.48 3.50 -29.78
CA VAL A 73 -37.40 4.18 -28.86
C VAL A 73 -37.55 5.66 -29.30
N PRO A 74 -38.78 6.21 -29.39
CA PRO A 74 -38.99 7.58 -29.87
C PRO A 74 -38.56 8.65 -28.86
N SER A 75 -37.95 9.72 -29.36
CA SER A 75 -37.52 10.88 -28.59
C SER A 75 -38.66 11.89 -28.35
N GLY A 76 -38.89 12.29 -27.10
CA GLY A 76 -39.86 13.33 -26.74
C GLY A 76 -39.25 14.74 -26.73
N HIS A 77 -39.82 15.68 -27.48
CA HIS A 77 -39.50 17.11 -27.37
C HIS A 77 -40.18 17.77 -26.16
N GLY A 78 -39.52 18.76 -25.55
CA GLY A 78 -39.93 19.35 -24.27
C GLY A 78 -39.57 20.83 -24.04
N SER A 79 -39.58 21.66 -25.09
CA SER A 79 -39.68 23.14 -25.10
C SER A 79 -38.73 24.01 -24.22
N GLN A 80 -38.04 24.94 -24.89
CA GLN A 80 -37.32 26.07 -24.27
C GLN A 80 -38.23 27.15 -23.66
N LYS A 81 -37.72 27.86 -22.65
CA LYS A 81 -37.99 29.27 -22.24
C LYS A 81 -37.10 29.57 -21.01
N GLY A 82 -36.42 30.70 -20.84
CA GLY A 82 -36.19 31.87 -21.70
C GLY A 82 -35.62 33.02 -20.84
N LEU A 83 -34.49 33.63 -21.23
CA LEU A 83 -33.91 34.78 -20.49
C LEU A 83 -34.75 36.06 -20.67
N PRO A 84 -34.66 37.01 -19.72
CA PRO A 84 -33.88 38.21 -20.06
C PRO A 84 -32.99 38.78 -18.93
N ASP A 85 -31.89 39.38 -19.35
CA ASP A 85 -31.08 40.42 -18.67
C ASP A 85 -31.34 41.75 -19.48
N PRO A 86 -30.74 42.95 -19.25
CA PRO A 86 -29.68 43.36 -18.30
C PRO A 86 -29.90 44.75 -17.62
N VAL A 87 -28.81 45.37 -17.12
CA VAL A 87 -28.63 46.82 -16.76
C VAL A 87 -29.12 47.21 -15.33
N ARG A 88 -28.45 48.00 -14.47
CA ARG A 88 -27.39 49.05 -14.58
C ARG A 88 -26.38 49.03 -13.40
N ARG A 89 -25.40 49.95 -13.36
CA ARG A 89 -24.32 50.08 -12.34
C ARG A 89 -24.36 51.39 -11.52
N VAL A 90 -23.86 51.35 -10.27
CA VAL A 90 -23.10 52.42 -9.53
C VAL A 90 -23.92 53.68 -9.09
N PRO A 91 -23.67 54.38 -7.94
CA PRO A 91 -22.37 54.66 -7.27
C PRO A 91 -22.28 54.47 -5.72
N VAL A 92 -21.20 54.99 -5.11
CA VAL A 92 -20.70 54.74 -3.72
C VAL A 92 -20.58 56.02 -2.88
N ARG A 93 -20.87 55.94 -1.56
CA ARG A 93 -20.44 56.79 -0.40
C ARG A 93 -20.80 56.04 0.92
N GLY A 94 -20.23 56.32 2.10
CA GLY A 94 -19.07 57.14 2.47
C GLY A 94 -19.15 57.70 3.92
N LEU A 95 -18.03 57.63 4.70
CA LEU A 95 -17.85 58.12 6.10
C LEU A 95 -18.70 57.39 7.19
N GLU A 96 -18.37 57.27 8.49
CA GLU A 96 -17.17 57.63 9.29
C GLU A 96 -16.99 56.75 10.58
N ARG A 97 -16.04 57.08 11.49
CA ARG A 97 -15.71 56.42 12.80
C ARG A 97 -15.86 57.40 13.99
N PRO A 98 -16.17 56.96 15.23
CA PRO A 98 -15.18 56.57 16.29
C PRO A 98 -15.57 55.23 17.00
N ALA A 99 -14.76 54.45 17.73
CA ALA A 99 -13.83 54.66 18.88
C ALA A 99 -14.52 55.01 20.24
N ALA A 100 -14.15 54.49 21.42
CA ALA A 100 -13.37 53.31 21.87
C ALA A 100 -13.50 53.13 23.41
N ALA A 101 -13.38 51.91 23.99
CA ALA A 101 -13.12 51.67 25.43
C ALA A 101 -12.74 50.20 25.80
N LEU A 102 -11.98 50.05 26.90
CA LEU A 102 -11.74 48.86 27.74
C LEU A 102 -12.39 49.13 29.15
N PRO A 103 -12.28 48.36 30.27
CA PRO A 103 -11.39 47.22 30.56
C PRO A 103 -11.89 46.07 31.53
N LEU A 104 -10.99 45.11 31.81
CA LEU A 104 -10.73 44.37 33.08
C LEU A 104 -11.80 43.55 33.85
N GLY A 105 -11.35 42.42 34.43
CA GLY A 105 -11.89 41.75 35.63
C GLY A 105 -10.94 41.93 36.84
N PRO A 106 -10.82 41.02 37.85
CA PRO A 106 -11.37 39.64 37.94
C PRO A 106 -11.89 39.19 39.35
N ALA A 107 -12.12 37.87 39.50
CA ALA A 107 -12.02 37.01 40.72
C ALA A 107 -13.28 36.60 41.55
N PRO A 108 -13.26 35.42 42.26
CA PRO A 108 -14.40 34.73 42.92
C PRO A 108 -14.17 34.61 44.48
N PRO A 109 -14.69 33.64 45.30
CA PRO A 109 -15.64 32.50 45.11
C PRO A 109 -16.71 32.26 46.22
N GLY A 110 -17.57 31.21 46.08
CA GLY A 110 -18.31 30.59 47.21
C GLY A 110 -19.68 29.91 46.91
N PRO A 111 -19.91 28.63 47.28
CA PRO A 111 -21.22 27.93 47.27
C PRO A 111 -21.69 27.58 48.73
N PRO A 112 -22.69 26.68 49.04
CA PRO A 112 -23.67 25.94 48.23
C PRO A 112 -25.15 25.96 48.73
N GLY A 113 -26.09 25.34 47.98
CA GLY A 113 -27.44 24.92 48.42
C GLY A 113 -28.61 25.46 47.56
N GLY A 114 -29.82 24.86 47.50
CA GLY A 114 -30.27 23.55 47.99
C GLY A 114 -31.82 23.34 47.92
N ARG A 115 -32.27 22.18 47.43
CA ARG A 115 -33.65 21.58 47.49
C ARG A 115 -34.89 22.34 46.92
N GLY A 116 -35.54 21.70 45.93
CA GLY A 116 -36.94 21.21 46.09
C GLY A 116 -38.13 21.94 45.41
N GLY A 117 -39.19 21.16 45.07
CA GLY A 117 -40.49 21.62 44.52
C GLY A 117 -40.57 21.55 42.98
N ARG A 118 -41.27 20.64 42.27
CA ARG A 118 -42.64 20.04 42.28
C ARG A 118 -43.81 20.95 41.83
N ARG A 119 -44.35 20.62 40.64
CA ARG A 119 -45.76 20.78 40.16
C ARG A 119 -46.27 22.23 39.89
N ALA A 120 -47.24 22.47 38.99
CA ALA A 120 -47.77 21.69 37.84
C ALA A 120 -48.65 22.58 36.91
N ARG A 121 -48.90 22.09 35.68
CA ARG A 121 -50.03 22.35 34.73
C ARG A 121 -50.71 23.74 34.68
N GLY A 122 -50.77 24.29 33.47
CA GLY A 122 -51.78 25.26 32.99
C GLY A 122 -51.87 25.19 31.45
N GLU A 123 -53.04 25.44 30.86
CA GLU A 123 -53.33 25.23 29.43
C GLU A 123 -53.75 26.52 28.71
N GLY A 124 -53.59 26.54 27.37
CA GLY A 124 -54.42 27.37 26.47
C GLY A 124 -53.81 28.69 25.94
N GLY A 125 -53.89 28.88 24.62
CA GLY A 125 -53.59 30.15 23.93
C GLY A 125 -53.04 29.94 22.51
N VAL A 126 -53.64 30.56 21.48
CA VAL A 126 -53.26 30.36 20.07
C VAL A 126 -53.10 31.69 19.31
N GLY A 127 -51.90 31.88 18.73
CA GLY A 127 -51.60 32.82 17.64
C GLY A 127 -51.18 34.23 18.05
N PRO A 128 -50.66 35.06 17.11
CA PRO A 128 -50.31 34.77 15.71
C PRO A 128 -48.77 34.83 15.44
N ARG A 129 -48.36 34.82 14.16
CA ARG A 129 -46.94 34.78 13.71
C ARG A 129 -46.21 36.12 13.84
N GLN A 130 -44.91 36.08 14.19
CA GLN A 130 -43.87 37.03 13.72
C GLN A 130 -42.45 36.49 14.04
N GLY A 131 -41.43 36.92 13.29
CA GLY A 131 -39.99 36.88 13.64
C GLY A 131 -39.31 35.51 13.93
N GLY A 132 -38.23 35.07 13.28
CA GLY A 132 -37.37 35.74 12.28
C GLY A 132 -35.94 36.03 12.73
N GLY A 133 -35.35 35.28 13.69
CA GLY A 133 -33.92 35.40 14.03
C GLY A 133 -33.53 34.69 15.32
N GLY A 134 -32.70 33.64 15.25
CA GLY A 134 -32.23 32.92 16.44
C GLY A 134 -31.18 31.83 16.24
N GLY A 135 -31.09 31.22 15.05
CA GLY A 135 -30.20 30.06 14.81
C GLY A 135 -28.69 30.32 14.97
N ALA A 136 -28.22 31.54 14.69
CA ALA A 136 -26.79 31.86 14.68
C ALA A 136 -26.14 31.82 16.09
N ALA A 137 -26.80 32.41 17.09
CA ALA A 137 -26.28 32.48 18.45
C ALA A 137 -26.20 31.10 19.12
N ALA A 138 -27.22 30.26 18.92
CA ALA A 138 -27.24 28.88 19.41
C ALA A 138 -26.13 28.02 18.78
N ALA A 139 -25.88 28.19 17.47
CA ALA A 139 -24.80 27.48 16.77
C ALA A 139 -23.41 27.92 17.24
N GLN A 140 -23.17 29.22 17.47
CA GLN A 140 -21.90 29.71 18.01
C GLN A 140 -21.65 29.25 19.44
N ALA A 141 -22.68 29.23 20.30
CA ALA A 141 -22.55 28.72 21.67
C ALA A 141 -22.15 27.23 21.71
N ASN A 142 -22.74 26.41 20.83
CA ASN A 142 -22.43 24.99 20.75
C ASN A 142 -20.99 24.73 20.27
N LEU A 143 -20.55 25.45 19.21
CA LEU A 143 -19.19 25.35 18.68
C LEU A 143 -18.12 25.82 19.70
N ALA A 144 -18.41 26.88 20.47
CA ALA A 144 -17.52 27.34 21.53
C ALA A 144 -17.34 26.28 22.63
N GLY A 145 -18.41 25.58 23.01
CA GLY A 145 -18.37 24.46 23.96
C GLY A 145 -17.52 23.29 23.45
N GLU A 146 -17.66 22.92 22.18
CA GLU A 146 -16.85 21.85 21.57
C GLU A 146 -15.35 22.21 21.52
N VAL A 147 -15.01 23.47 21.20
CA VAL A 147 -13.61 23.95 21.16
C VAL A 147 -12.97 23.95 22.56
N ILE A 148 -13.71 24.36 23.60
CA ILE A 148 -13.22 24.30 24.99
C ILE A 148 -12.98 22.85 25.41
N ARG A 149 -13.93 21.95 25.14
CA ARG A 149 -13.82 20.51 25.45
C ARG A 149 -12.62 19.86 24.75
N LEU A 150 -12.33 20.26 23.50
CA LEU A 150 -11.16 19.81 22.75
C LEU A 150 -9.84 20.36 23.33
N ALA A 151 -9.81 21.60 23.83
CA ALA A 151 -8.64 22.16 24.49
C ALA A 151 -8.32 21.41 25.80
N GLU A 152 -9.35 21.12 26.61
CA GLU A 152 -9.22 20.32 27.83
C GLU A 152 -8.71 18.89 27.54
N GLU A 153 -9.25 18.21 26.51
CA GLU A 153 -8.77 16.90 26.07
C GLU A 153 -7.30 16.93 25.62
N VAL A 154 -6.88 17.98 24.91
CA VAL A 154 -5.48 18.17 24.48
C VAL A 154 -4.56 18.43 25.66
N GLU A 155 -4.98 19.22 26.65
CA GLU A 155 -4.18 19.52 27.85
C GLU A 155 -3.98 18.28 28.73
N VAL A 156 -5.02 17.45 28.90
CA VAL A 156 -4.92 16.14 29.57
C VAL A 156 -3.98 15.19 28.82
N GLN A 157 -4.01 15.16 27.48
CA GLN A 157 -3.05 14.40 26.69
C GLN A 157 -1.61 14.94 26.81
N LEU A 158 -1.43 16.27 26.88
CA LEU A 158 -0.12 16.90 27.06
C LEU A 158 0.51 16.53 28.41
N GLU A 159 -0.26 16.60 29.50
CA GLU A 159 0.19 16.14 30.83
C GLU A 159 0.49 14.64 30.87
N THR A 160 -0.26 13.83 30.11
CA THR A 160 0.02 12.40 29.96
C THR A 160 1.35 12.17 29.24
N GLN A 161 1.66 12.93 28.18
CA GLN A 161 2.96 12.85 27.50
C GLN A 161 4.13 13.36 28.35
N LYS A 162 3.96 14.45 29.13
CA LYS A 162 4.99 14.92 30.08
C LYS A 162 5.36 13.83 31.10
N LYS A 163 4.36 13.12 31.65
CA LYS A 163 4.58 11.99 32.57
C LYS A 163 5.32 10.84 31.89
N LEU A 164 4.95 10.51 30.65
CA LEU A 164 5.61 9.45 29.87
C LEU A 164 7.07 9.79 29.54
N LEU A 165 7.35 11.04 29.16
CA LEU A 165 8.71 11.54 28.92
C LEU A 165 9.58 11.43 30.17
N LYS A 166 9.04 11.86 31.33
CA LYS A 166 9.76 11.73 32.61
C LYS A 166 10.07 10.27 32.95
N GLN A 167 9.13 9.34 32.74
CA GLN A 167 9.39 7.90 32.92
C GLN A 167 10.51 7.40 32.01
N ILE A 168 10.57 7.85 30.75
CA ILE A 168 11.65 7.51 29.81
C ILE A 168 13.00 8.07 30.28
N GLU A 169 13.04 9.28 30.84
CA GLU A 169 14.26 9.89 31.40
C GLU A 169 14.72 9.18 32.68
N ASP A 170 13.83 8.88 33.61
CA ASP A 170 14.11 8.13 34.84
C ASP A 170 14.65 6.72 34.51
N HIS A 171 14.04 6.03 33.53
CA HIS A 171 14.55 4.75 33.02
C HIS A 171 15.92 4.88 32.34
N ARG A 172 16.15 5.91 31.51
CA ARG A 172 17.48 6.17 30.91
C ARG A 172 18.54 6.40 31.98
N ALA A 173 18.23 7.13 33.05
CA ALA A 173 19.13 7.36 34.17
C ALA A 173 19.39 6.07 34.97
N ALA A 174 18.41 5.19 35.12
CA ALA A 174 18.62 3.85 35.71
C ALA A 174 19.55 2.97 34.85
N TRP A 175 19.31 2.91 33.54
CA TRP A 175 20.14 2.16 32.59
C TRP A 175 21.57 2.67 32.49
N ALA A 176 21.78 3.99 32.52
CA ALA A 176 23.12 4.59 32.57
C ALA A 176 23.89 4.12 33.82
N ARG A 177 23.26 4.16 35.00
CA ARG A 177 23.86 3.70 36.26
C ARG A 177 24.22 2.22 36.25
N GLN A 178 23.38 1.34 35.69
CA GLN A 178 23.74 -0.08 35.52
C GLN A 178 24.93 -0.27 34.57
N ARG A 179 25.02 0.51 33.49
CA ARG A 179 26.11 0.40 32.51
C ARG A 179 27.46 0.83 33.07
N ASP A 180 27.49 1.81 33.96
CA ASP A 180 28.73 2.27 34.61
C ASP A 180 29.18 1.34 35.76
N VAL A 181 28.25 0.59 36.40
CA VAL A 181 28.60 -0.51 37.31
C VAL A 181 29.28 -1.64 36.54
N GLY A 182 28.74 -2.06 35.39
CA GLY A 182 29.35 -3.10 34.56
C GLY A 182 30.78 -2.75 34.12
N LYS A 183 31.02 -1.50 33.71
CA LYS A 183 32.35 -1.01 33.34
C LYS A 183 33.39 -1.02 34.47
N ARG A 184 32.98 -1.04 35.74
CA ARG A 184 33.91 -1.13 36.89
C ARG A 184 34.33 -2.56 37.22
N GLN A 185 33.66 -3.58 36.68
CA GLN A 185 33.99 -4.99 36.94
C GLN A 185 34.92 -5.59 35.87
N THR A 186 34.97 -5.03 34.65
CA THR A 186 35.85 -5.47 33.56
C THR A 186 37.18 -4.72 33.51
N GLY A 187 37.68 -4.24 34.66
CA GLY A 187 38.75 -3.25 34.77
C GLY A 187 40.10 -3.73 35.30
N HIS A 188 40.28 -5.03 35.58
CA HIS A 188 41.54 -5.56 36.11
C HIS A 188 41.80 -7.04 35.75
N ARG A 189 42.49 -7.27 34.61
CA ARG A 189 43.65 -8.18 34.46
C ARG A 189 43.93 -8.45 32.99
N GLU A 190 45.17 -8.21 32.56
CA GLU A 190 45.97 -9.22 31.86
C GLU A 190 47.44 -8.82 31.85
N GLU A 191 48.30 -9.70 32.36
CA GLU A 191 49.71 -9.82 31.99
C GLU A 191 50.15 -11.25 32.38
N VAL A 192 51.02 -11.87 31.59
CA VAL A 192 51.15 -13.35 31.51
C VAL A 192 52.57 -13.81 31.85
N GLN A 193 52.68 -14.91 32.60
CA GLN A 193 53.87 -15.76 32.67
C GLN A 193 53.49 -17.22 33.01
N ASP A 194 54.36 -18.15 32.64
CA ASP A 194 54.14 -19.60 32.42
C ASP A 194 55.42 -20.36 32.86
N PRO A 195 55.52 -21.71 32.98
CA PRO A 195 54.52 -22.80 33.10
C PRO A 195 54.67 -23.62 34.42
N ARG A 196 53.81 -24.64 34.62
CA ARG A 196 54.19 -26.01 35.10
C ARG A 196 53.01 -27.00 35.18
N GLU A 197 53.30 -28.26 34.83
CA GLU A 197 52.46 -29.47 34.99
C GLU A 197 52.67 -30.13 36.40
N PRO A 198 52.15 -31.34 36.69
CA PRO A 198 50.73 -31.74 36.81
C PRO A 198 50.43 -32.45 38.17
N SER A 199 49.17 -32.85 38.46
CA SER A 199 48.89 -34.18 39.05
C SER A 199 47.39 -34.59 39.07
N GLU A 200 47.19 -35.91 38.94
CA GLU A 200 46.18 -36.80 39.56
C GLU A 200 44.70 -36.36 39.79
N ALA A 201 43.79 -37.15 39.20
CA ALA A 201 42.51 -37.53 39.81
C ALA A 201 42.68 -38.85 40.60
N PRO A 202 41.73 -39.26 41.47
CA PRO A 202 40.75 -40.26 40.96
C PRO A 202 39.34 -40.27 41.65
N GLN A 203 38.47 -41.12 41.10
CA GLN A 203 37.28 -41.76 41.73
C GLN A 203 36.10 -40.87 42.16
N GLU A 204 34.94 -40.92 41.48
CA GLU A 204 33.94 -42.02 41.38
C GLU A 204 32.96 -42.12 42.55
N ARG A 205 31.69 -41.83 42.25
CA ARG A 205 30.51 -42.56 42.75
C ARG A 205 29.35 -42.38 41.75
N GLN A 206 28.47 -43.36 41.66
CA GLN A 206 27.36 -43.43 40.70
C GLN A 206 26.02 -43.00 41.35
N GLU A 207 24.93 -43.11 40.57
CA GLU A 207 23.51 -42.97 40.99
C GLU A 207 23.03 -41.51 41.27
N GLU A 208 21.83 -41.07 40.86
CA GLU A 208 20.86 -41.70 39.96
C GLU A 208 20.03 -40.68 39.12
N ARG A 209 19.81 -41.04 37.85
CA ARG A 209 18.62 -40.84 37.00
C ARG A 209 17.66 -39.65 37.28
N GLY A 210 17.90 -38.52 36.59
CA GLY A 210 16.90 -37.46 36.40
C GLY A 210 16.84 -36.98 34.93
N GLN A 211 15.68 -37.11 34.26
CA GLN A 211 15.53 -36.74 32.84
C GLN A 211 15.08 -35.27 32.67
N THR A 212 15.97 -34.43 32.14
CA THR A 212 15.61 -33.12 31.60
C THR A 212 16.15 -33.01 30.18
N GLN A 213 15.27 -32.94 29.18
CA GLN A 213 15.67 -32.73 27.79
C GLN A 213 16.30 -31.34 27.64
N LYS A 214 17.57 -31.28 27.24
CA LYS A 214 18.19 -30.02 26.79
C LYS A 214 17.58 -29.64 25.45
N VAL A 215 17.00 -28.45 25.37
CA VAL A 215 16.61 -27.84 24.09
C VAL A 215 17.89 -27.64 23.27
N GLY A 216 17.99 -28.34 22.14
CA GLY A 216 19.11 -28.18 21.21
C GLY A 216 19.06 -26.79 20.59
N VAL A 217 20.12 -26.00 20.78
CA VAL A 217 20.31 -24.76 20.00
C VAL A 217 20.54 -25.15 18.56
N ALA A 218 19.63 -24.75 17.67
CA ALA A 218 19.74 -25.06 16.25
C ALA A 218 20.97 -24.36 15.65
N THR A 219 21.92 -25.15 15.18
CA THR A 219 23.05 -24.70 14.37
C THR A 219 22.51 -24.06 13.08
N PRO A 220 23.14 -23.00 12.52
CA PRO A 220 22.75 -22.48 11.21
C PRO A 220 22.75 -23.59 10.17
N ALA A 221 21.66 -23.69 9.39
CA ALA A 221 21.54 -24.72 8.37
C ALA A 221 22.59 -24.49 7.27
N GLU A 222 23.38 -25.53 6.99
CA GLU A 222 24.39 -25.52 5.94
C GLU A 222 23.72 -25.28 4.58
N ALA A 223 24.26 -24.31 3.81
CA ALA A 223 23.61 -23.84 2.60
C ALA A 223 23.60 -24.94 1.53
N THR A 224 22.43 -25.54 1.31
CA THR A 224 22.25 -26.54 0.26
C THR A 224 22.49 -25.88 -1.10
N PRO A 225 23.37 -26.42 -1.97
CA PRO A 225 23.64 -25.82 -3.27
C PRO A 225 22.35 -25.74 -4.09
N PRO A 226 22.12 -24.65 -4.85
CA PRO A 226 20.86 -24.45 -5.56
C PRO A 226 20.63 -25.57 -6.58
N ARG A 227 19.41 -26.11 -6.60
CA ARG A 227 19.05 -27.12 -7.59
C ARG A 227 19.12 -26.52 -9.00
N PRO A 228 19.59 -27.27 -10.02
CA PRO A 228 19.58 -26.80 -11.40
C PRO A 228 18.19 -26.28 -11.80
N ASN A 229 18.17 -25.07 -12.38
CA ASN A 229 16.97 -24.34 -12.81
C ASN A 229 16.07 -23.73 -11.71
N GLU A 230 16.55 -23.53 -10.47
CA GLU A 230 15.83 -22.65 -9.55
C GLU A 230 15.83 -21.18 -10.01
N PRO A 231 14.68 -20.47 -10.03
CA PRO A 231 14.60 -19.11 -10.57
C PRO A 231 15.33 -18.10 -9.68
N ILE A 232 16.07 -17.19 -10.29
CA ILE A 232 16.68 -16.04 -9.61
C ILE A 232 15.61 -14.93 -9.51
N ILE A 233 15.31 -14.49 -8.29
CA ILE A 233 14.31 -13.47 -7.99
C ILE A 233 15.02 -12.30 -7.27
N PRO A 234 15.58 -11.32 -8.01
CA PRO A 234 16.25 -10.16 -7.44
C PRO A 234 15.30 -9.33 -6.57
N ILE A 235 15.88 -8.70 -5.54
CA ILE A 235 15.22 -7.65 -4.76
C ILE A 235 15.70 -6.30 -5.30
N LEU A 236 14.79 -5.47 -5.80
CA LEU A 236 15.08 -4.09 -6.18
C LEU A 236 14.68 -3.15 -5.04
N VAL A 237 15.66 -2.56 -4.38
CA VAL A 237 15.46 -1.53 -3.35
C VAL A 237 15.49 -0.15 -4.00
N ILE A 238 14.38 0.58 -3.88
CA ILE A 238 14.22 1.96 -4.36
C ILE A 238 14.62 2.91 -3.22
N ALA A 239 15.72 3.66 -3.40
CA ALA A 239 16.31 4.57 -2.41
C ALA A 239 16.54 5.99 -2.96
N CYS A 240 16.65 6.97 -2.08
CA CYS A 240 16.89 8.38 -2.43
C CYS A 240 17.85 9.05 -1.42
N ASP A 241 17.31 9.76 -0.43
CA ASP A 241 18.04 10.63 0.52
C ASP A 241 18.00 10.11 1.96
N ARG A 242 17.36 8.97 2.20
CA ARG A 242 17.11 8.44 3.55
C ARG A 242 18.19 7.45 3.98
N VAL A 243 19.13 7.89 4.82
CA VAL A 243 20.14 7.01 5.47
C VAL A 243 19.53 5.85 6.26
N THR A 244 18.24 5.94 6.61
CA THR A 244 17.47 4.84 7.22
C THR A 244 17.25 3.64 6.30
N VAL A 245 17.63 3.73 5.01
CA VAL A 245 17.77 2.56 4.10
C VAL A 245 18.53 1.41 4.76
N LYS A 246 19.47 1.73 5.66
CA LYS A 246 20.18 0.75 6.51
C LYS A 246 19.23 -0.25 7.18
N ARG A 247 18.10 0.20 7.74
CA ARG A 247 17.13 -0.66 8.43
C ARG A 247 16.42 -1.63 7.49
N SER A 248 16.18 -1.22 6.24
CA SER A 248 15.62 -2.09 5.21
C SER A 248 16.65 -3.15 4.78
N LEU A 249 17.87 -2.70 4.44
CA LEU A 249 18.97 -3.58 4.01
C LEU A 249 19.40 -4.57 5.08
N ASP A 250 19.48 -4.14 6.35
CA ASP A 250 19.81 -5.01 7.49
C ASP A 250 18.86 -6.22 7.56
N ARG A 251 17.54 -6.04 7.36
CA ARG A 251 16.57 -7.15 7.38
C ARG A 251 16.55 -7.95 6.10
N LEU A 252 16.64 -7.29 4.94
CA LEU A 252 16.72 -7.98 3.65
C LEU A 252 17.93 -8.93 3.63
N ILE A 253 19.07 -8.50 4.16
CA ILE A 253 20.27 -9.33 4.30
C ILE A 253 20.08 -10.40 5.38
N GLN A 254 19.57 -10.04 6.57
CA GLN A 254 19.36 -10.98 7.69
C GLN A 254 18.48 -12.19 7.31
N TYR A 255 17.45 -11.99 6.48
CA TYR A 255 16.50 -13.04 6.11
C TYR A 255 16.72 -13.62 4.70
N ARG A 256 17.75 -13.20 3.97
CA ARG A 256 18.06 -13.70 2.62
C ARG A 256 18.61 -15.14 2.68
N PRO A 257 17.92 -16.14 2.09
CA PRO A 257 18.36 -17.54 2.17
C PRO A 257 19.53 -17.88 1.22
N SER A 258 19.72 -17.11 0.15
CA SER A 258 20.86 -17.24 -0.77
C SER A 258 21.08 -15.91 -1.51
N ALA A 259 22.35 -15.50 -1.66
CA ALA A 259 22.72 -14.31 -2.42
C ALA A 259 22.56 -14.51 -3.94
N GLU A 260 22.78 -15.73 -4.43
CA GLU A 260 22.68 -16.09 -5.86
C GLU A 260 21.22 -16.13 -6.33
N LEU A 261 20.34 -16.72 -5.51
CA LEU A 261 18.92 -16.84 -5.82
C LEU A 261 18.13 -15.55 -5.58
N HIS A 262 18.65 -14.65 -4.73
CA HIS A 262 18.03 -13.38 -4.35
C HIS A 262 19.06 -12.24 -4.25
N PRO A 263 19.69 -11.85 -5.37
CA PRO A 263 20.61 -10.71 -5.39
C PRO A 263 19.86 -9.42 -5.07
N ILE A 264 20.48 -8.54 -4.27
CA ILE A 264 19.88 -7.27 -3.85
C ILE A 264 20.48 -6.16 -4.71
N VAL A 265 19.65 -5.50 -5.51
CA VAL A 265 20.00 -4.33 -6.31
C VAL A 265 19.44 -3.10 -5.61
N VAL A 266 20.30 -2.17 -5.21
CA VAL A 266 19.87 -0.89 -4.61
C VAL A 266 19.98 0.18 -5.68
N SER A 267 18.85 0.74 -6.07
CA SER A 267 18.75 1.83 -7.03
C SER A 267 18.56 3.15 -6.30
N GLN A 268 19.56 4.04 -6.33
CA GLN A 268 19.54 5.32 -5.63
C GLN A 268 19.30 6.49 -6.60
N ASP A 269 18.24 7.27 -6.36
CA ASP A 269 18.02 8.61 -6.96
C ASP A 269 18.63 9.71 -6.07
N CYS A 270 18.39 10.97 -6.39
CA CYS A 270 18.61 12.15 -5.54
C CYS A 270 20.09 12.51 -5.28
N GLY A 271 21.05 11.65 -5.61
CA GLY A 271 22.49 11.90 -5.48
C GLY A 271 22.97 12.09 -4.03
N HIS A 272 22.21 11.62 -3.04
CA HIS A 272 22.50 11.92 -1.64
C HIS A 272 23.73 11.15 -1.13
N ALA A 273 24.84 11.88 -0.96
CA ALA A 273 26.15 11.29 -0.66
C ALA A 273 26.22 10.53 0.67
N GLU A 274 25.41 10.86 1.68
CA GLU A 274 25.40 10.09 2.93
C GLU A 274 24.67 8.75 2.77
N THR A 275 23.54 8.74 2.08
CA THR A 275 22.83 7.49 1.71
C THR A 275 23.70 6.63 0.80
N ALA A 276 24.43 7.22 -0.14
CA ALA A 276 25.38 6.50 -1.00
C ALA A 276 26.50 5.82 -0.18
N ARG A 277 27.04 6.48 0.86
CA ARG A 277 28.02 5.88 1.80
C ARG A 277 27.41 4.75 2.62
N VAL A 278 26.15 4.89 3.07
CA VAL A 278 25.43 3.82 3.80
C VAL A 278 25.18 2.60 2.92
N ILE A 279 24.79 2.79 1.65
CA ILE A 279 24.60 1.67 0.72
C ILE A 279 25.95 1.02 0.40
N GLY A 280 26.98 1.82 0.11
CA GLY A 280 28.33 1.32 -0.21
C GLY A 280 29.01 0.56 0.94
N SER A 281 28.63 0.79 2.20
CA SER A 281 29.21 0.06 3.35
C SER A 281 28.78 -1.41 3.46
N TYR A 282 27.79 -1.84 2.66
CA TYR A 282 27.40 -3.26 2.56
C TYR A 282 28.29 -4.09 1.62
N GLY A 283 29.15 -3.44 0.83
CA GLY A 283 30.10 -4.13 -0.05
C GLY A 283 29.43 -4.98 -1.13
N ASP A 284 29.92 -6.20 -1.31
CA ASP A 284 29.46 -7.20 -2.27
C ASP A 284 28.05 -7.77 -2.00
N GLN A 285 27.51 -7.56 -0.79
CA GLN A 285 26.19 -8.05 -0.43
C GLN A 285 25.04 -7.39 -1.22
N VAL A 286 25.30 -6.24 -1.86
CA VAL A 286 24.35 -5.48 -2.68
C VAL A 286 25.02 -4.95 -3.95
N THR A 287 24.27 -4.86 -5.05
CA THR A 287 24.67 -4.11 -6.25
C THR A 287 24.09 -2.69 -6.18
N HIS A 288 24.93 -1.69 -5.95
CA HIS A 288 24.50 -0.29 -5.93
C HIS A 288 24.54 0.31 -7.34
N ILE A 289 23.41 0.85 -7.80
CA ILE A 289 23.27 1.59 -9.05
C ILE A 289 22.66 2.97 -8.78
N SER A 290 23.15 4.01 -9.47
CA SER A 290 22.68 5.38 -9.27
C SER A 290 21.94 5.90 -10.50
N GLN A 291 20.78 6.52 -10.27
CA GLN A 291 19.96 7.14 -11.31
C GLN A 291 20.77 8.31 -11.94
N PRO A 292 20.89 8.41 -13.28
CA PRO A 292 21.82 9.33 -13.93
C PRO A 292 21.24 10.72 -14.25
N ASP A 293 19.92 10.85 -14.37
CA ASP A 293 19.20 12.10 -14.63
C ASP A 293 18.61 12.65 -13.33
N LEU A 294 19.43 13.37 -12.57
CA LEU A 294 19.01 14.05 -11.34
C LEU A 294 18.28 15.38 -11.60
N SER A 295 18.06 15.76 -12.87
CA SER A 295 17.53 17.08 -13.25
C SER A 295 16.11 17.34 -12.72
N ASP A 296 15.72 18.61 -12.72
CA ASP A 296 14.38 19.04 -12.34
C ASP A 296 13.39 18.88 -13.50
N ILE A 297 12.37 18.05 -13.26
CA ILE A 297 11.33 17.77 -14.25
C ILE A 297 10.41 18.98 -14.39
N ARG A 298 10.22 19.46 -15.63
CA ARG A 298 9.32 20.58 -15.96
C ARG A 298 7.86 20.14 -15.82
N VAL A 299 7.21 20.53 -14.72
CA VAL A 299 5.79 20.25 -14.43
C VAL A 299 4.88 21.43 -14.77
N ARG A 300 3.57 21.16 -14.94
CA ARG A 300 2.54 22.22 -15.05
C ARG A 300 2.45 23.03 -13.74
N PRO A 301 2.01 24.32 -13.75
CA PRO A 301 2.03 25.17 -12.56
C PRO A 301 1.29 24.59 -11.35
N GLU A 302 0.19 23.88 -11.59
CA GLU A 302 -0.68 23.24 -10.59
C GLU A 302 0.05 22.06 -9.91
N HIS A 303 0.99 21.44 -10.62
CA HIS A 303 1.74 20.27 -10.22
C HIS A 303 3.11 20.59 -9.59
N ARG A 304 3.46 21.87 -9.40
CA ARG A 304 4.72 22.29 -8.74
C ARG A 304 4.93 21.62 -7.37
N LYS A 305 3.88 21.54 -6.56
CA LYS A 305 3.90 20.86 -5.24
C LYS A 305 4.04 19.33 -5.31
N PHE A 306 3.96 18.75 -6.50
CA PHE A 306 4.01 17.31 -6.75
C PHE A 306 5.28 16.86 -7.49
N GLN A 307 6.28 17.73 -7.67
CA GLN A 307 7.52 17.44 -8.41
C GLN A 307 8.25 16.18 -7.91
N GLY A 308 8.16 15.86 -6.61
CA GLY A 308 8.69 14.60 -6.06
C GLY A 308 8.03 13.33 -6.65
N TYR A 309 6.72 13.34 -6.90
CA TYR A 309 6.03 12.21 -7.55
C TYR A 309 6.46 12.01 -9.02
N TYR A 310 6.88 13.09 -9.69
CA TYR A 310 7.49 13.00 -11.01
C TYR A 310 8.89 12.36 -10.95
N LYS A 311 9.72 12.75 -9.97
CA LYS A 311 11.05 12.15 -9.77
C LYS A 311 10.95 10.66 -9.41
N ILE A 312 10.04 10.29 -8.50
CA ILE A 312 9.72 8.88 -8.17
C ILE A 312 9.34 8.09 -9.44
N SER A 313 8.44 8.62 -10.29
CA SER A 313 8.01 7.89 -11.49
C SER A 313 9.14 7.70 -12.50
N ARG A 314 10.00 8.72 -12.68
CA ARG A 314 11.22 8.64 -13.50
C ARG A 314 12.20 7.59 -12.94
N HIS A 315 12.41 7.58 -11.63
CA HIS A 315 13.31 6.65 -10.95
C HIS A 315 12.83 5.19 -11.07
N TYR A 316 11.56 4.92 -10.76
CA TYR A 316 10.95 3.59 -10.91
C TYR A 316 11.13 3.05 -12.35
N ARG A 317 10.83 3.84 -13.38
CA ARG A 317 11.02 3.43 -14.79
C ARG A 317 12.48 3.08 -15.09
N TRP A 318 13.41 3.96 -14.70
CA TRP A 318 14.83 3.71 -14.94
C TRP A 318 15.32 2.46 -14.21
N ALA A 319 14.97 2.29 -12.94
CA ALA A 319 15.39 1.17 -12.11
C ALA A 319 14.86 -0.18 -12.64
N LEU A 320 13.60 -0.25 -13.04
CA LEU A 320 13.01 -1.44 -13.65
C LEU A 320 13.62 -1.74 -15.03
N ASN A 321 13.97 -0.71 -15.81
CA ASN A 321 14.73 -0.88 -17.05
C ASN A 321 16.17 -1.38 -16.84
N GLN A 322 16.80 -1.11 -15.69
CA GLN A 322 18.08 -1.77 -15.36
C GLN A 322 17.86 -3.26 -15.07
N VAL A 323 16.88 -3.62 -14.22
CA VAL A 323 16.65 -5.01 -13.81
C VAL A 323 16.15 -5.90 -14.97
N PHE A 324 15.23 -5.41 -15.79
CA PHE A 324 14.70 -6.17 -16.94
C PHE A 324 15.50 -5.97 -18.23
N GLY A 325 16.02 -4.77 -18.49
CA GLY A 325 16.82 -4.49 -19.67
C GLY A 325 18.26 -4.98 -19.49
N ALA A 326 19.05 -4.26 -18.71
CA ALA A 326 20.49 -4.48 -18.58
C ALA A 326 20.87 -5.78 -17.85
N MET A 327 20.14 -6.17 -16.81
CA MET A 327 20.47 -7.33 -15.95
C MET A 327 19.79 -8.64 -16.36
N GLY A 328 18.93 -8.64 -17.39
CA GLY A 328 18.38 -9.87 -17.96
C GLY A 328 17.37 -10.66 -17.12
N HIS A 329 16.99 -10.22 -15.91
CA HIS A 329 16.11 -10.99 -15.02
C HIS A 329 14.68 -11.22 -15.57
N SER A 330 14.03 -12.32 -15.21
CA SER A 330 12.64 -12.63 -15.60
C SER A 330 11.57 -11.94 -14.75
N SER A 331 11.96 -11.48 -13.57
CA SER A 331 11.09 -11.11 -12.46
C SER A 331 11.87 -10.30 -11.43
N VAL A 332 11.18 -9.54 -10.58
CA VAL A 332 11.79 -8.74 -9.51
C VAL A 332 10.81 -8.53 -8.37
N VAL A 333 11.30 -8.45 -7.13
CA VAL A 333 10.54 -7.97 -5.97
C VAL A 333 10.99 -6.54 -5.64
N ILE A 334 10.09 -5.56 -5.76
CA ILE A 334 10.38 -4.15 -5.50
C ILE A 334 10.06 -3.81 -4.04
N VAL A 335 11.00 -3.15 -3.37
CA VAL A 335 10.96 -2.71 -1.96
C VAL A 335 11.38 -1.24 -1.89
N GLU A 336 10.73 -0.40 -1.09
CA GLU A 336 11.16 0.98 -0.86
C GLU A 336 12.06 1.09 0.38
N ASP A 337 12.97 2.06 0.41
CA ASP A 337 13.99 2.23 1.47
C ASP A 337 13.46 2.49 2.89
N ASP A 338 12.14 2.65 3.06
CA ASP A 338 11.47 2.73 4.36
C ASP A 338 10.70 1.47 4.80
N LEU A 339 10.82 0.36 4.07
CA LEU A 339 10.16 -0.91 4.41
C LEU A 339 11.06 -1.82 5.25
N GLU A 340 10.51 -2.39 6.33
CA GLU A 340 11.09 -3.52 7.07
C GLU A 340 10.36 -4.81 6.66
N VAL A 341 11.11 -5.88 6.41
CA VAL A 341 10.60 -7.18 5.91
C VAL A 341 10.48 -8.24 7.01
N ALA A 342 9.52 -9.16 6.86
CA ALA A 342 9.27 -10.28 7.76
C ALA A 342 10.26 -11.44 7.57
N PRO A 343 10.42 -12.35 8.56
CA PRO A 343 11.31 -13.50 8.46
C PRO A 343 11.02 -14.46 7.29
N ASP A 344 9.77 -14.53 6.84
CA ASP A 344 9.32 -15.38 5.73
C ASP A 344 9.13 -14.62 4.41
N PHE A 345 9.64 -13.39 4.29
CA PHE A 345 9.50 -12.55 3.09
C PHE A 345 10.02 -13.24 1.81
N PHE A 346 11.20 -13.86 1.86
CA PHE A 346 11.78 -14.56 0.70
C PHE A 346 11.03 -15.87 0.38
N GLU A 347 10.64 -16.62 1.41
CA GLU A 347 9.87 -17.86 1.30
C GLU A 347 8.48 -17.61 0.66
N TYR A 348 7.82 -16.53 1.07
CA TYR A 348 6.55 -16.05 0.51
C TYR A 348 6.64 -15.79 -1.00
N PHE A 349 7.62 -15.01 -1.45
CA PHE A 349 7.80 -14.72 -2.88
C PHE A 349 8.30 -15.93 -3.68
N ARG A 350 9.17 -16.76 -3.11
CA ARG A 350 9.66 -18.01 -3.70
C ARG A 350 8.51 -18.97 -4.00
N ALA A 351 7.57 -19.13 -3.07
CA ALA A 351 6.41 -20.01 -3.22
C ALA A 351 5.34 -19.47 -4.18
N LEU A 352 5.16 -18.14 -4.25
CA LEU A 352 4.14 -17.51 -5.11
C LEU A 352 4.60 -17.17 -6.52
N TYR A 353 5.91 -17.19 -6.80
CA TYR A 353 6.45 -17.05 -8.16
C TYR A 353 5.82 -18.02 -9.18
N PRO A 354 5.73 -19.35 -8.94
CA PRO A 354 5.06 -20.25 -9.88
C PRO A 354 3.57 -19.96 -10.03
N VAL A 355 2.87 -19.51 -8.98
CA VAL A 355 1.44 -19.12 -9.05
C VAL A 355 1.26 -17.90 -9.95
N LEU A 356 2.10 -16.87 -9.79
CA LEU A 356 2.10 -15.67 -10.63
C LEU A 356 2.51 -15.95 -12.08
N ARG A 357 3.35 -16.96 -12.34
CA ARG A 357 3.71 -17.42 -13.70
C ARG A 357 2.61 -18.26 -14.36
N ALA A 358 1.78 -18.96 -13.59
CA ALA A 358 0.78 -19.90 -14.11
C ALA A 358 -0.59 -19.25 -14.39
N ASP A 359 -0.99 -18.23 -13.62
CA ASP A 359 -2.30 -17.58 -13.74
C ASP A 359 -2.19 -16.19 -14.41
N PRO A 360 -2.55 -16.02 -15.69
CA PRO A 360 -2.49 -14.73 -16.39
C PRO A 360 -3.54 -13.71 -15.92
N SER A 361 -4.48 -14.10 -15.06
CA SER A 361 -5.35 -13.16 -14.35
C SER A 361 -4.72 -12.58 -13.08
N LEU A 362 -3.54 -13.09 -12.68
CA LEU A 362 -2.66 -12.40 -11.73
C LEU A 362 -1.70 -11.46 -12.48
N TRP A 363 -1.33 -10.36 -11.83
CA TRP A 363 -0.31 -9.44 -12.36
C TRP A 363 0.75 -8.99 -11.35
N CYS A 364 0.51 -9.19 -10.05
CA CYS A 364 1.53 -9.05 -9.02
C CYS A 364 1.31 -9.98 -7.83
N VAL A 365 2.30 -10.07 -6.96
CA VAL A 365 2.15 -10.54 -5.58
C VAL A 365 2.59 -9.38 -4.70
N SER A 366 1.82 -9.03 -3.66
CA SER A 366 2.22 -8.01 -2.67
C SER A 366 2.40 -8.64 -1.30
N ALA A 367 3.38 -8.15 -0.54
CA ALA A 367 3.59 -8.46 0.87
C ALA A 367 2.61 -7.71 1.80
N TRP A 368 1.82 -6.77 1.27
CA TRP A 368 1.03 -5.83 2.05
C TRP A 368 -0.46 -6.19 2.11
N ASN A 369 -1.05 -6.06 3.31
CA ASN A 369 -2.48 -5.98 3.52
C ASN A 369 -2.82 -4.54 3.96
N ASP A 370 -3.56 -3.78 3.15
CA ASP A 370 -4.00 -2.41 3.49
C ASP A 370 -4.80 -2.35 4.80
N ASN A 371 -5.61 -3.36 5.06
CA ASN A 371 -6.38 -3.52 6.29
C ASN A 371 -5.64 -4.39 7.33
N GLY A 372 -4.32 -4.56 7.18
CA GLY A 372 -3.46 -5.45 7.95
C GLY A 372 -3.19 -5.06 9.41
N ARG A 373 -4.10 -4.32 10.06
CA ARG A 373 -3.95 -3.91 11.46
C ARG A 373 -4.20 -5.08 12.41
N ASP A 374 -3.57 -5.07 13.59
CA ASP A 374 -3.69 -6.13 14.62
C ASP A 374 -5.14 -6.57 14.94
N ALA A 375 -6.09 -5.64 14.96
CA ALA A 375 -7.50 -5.93 15.26
C ALA A 375 -8.32 -6.45 14.06
N LEU A 376 -7.73 -6.48 12.86
CA LEU A 376 -8.38 -6.74 11.57
C LEU A 376 -7.83 -7.97 10.82
N VAL A 377 -6.81 -8.64 11.37
CA VAL A 377 -6.14 -9.82 10.77
C VAL A 377 -6.25 -11.04 11.68
N ASP A 378 -6.02 -12.23 11.12
CA ASP A 378 -5.97 -13.49 11.86
C ASP A 378 -4.52 -13.83 12.25
N PRO A 379 -4.05 -13.52 13.48
CA PRO A 379 -2.71 -13.88 13.91
C PRO A 379 -2.51 -15.40 14.06
N ALA A 380 -3.59 -16.19 14.10
CA ALA A 380 -3.52 -17.65 14.12
C ALA A 380 -3.57 -18.27 12.71
N LYS A 381 -3.65 -17.45 11.65
CA LYS A 381 -3.53 -17.89 10.25
C LYS A 381 -2.55 -17.03 9.45
N PRO A 382 -1.27 -16.90 9.88
CA PRO A 382 -0.27 -16.15 9.12
C PRO A 382 -0.07 -16.73 7.70
N GLY A 383 -0.35 -18.01 7.47
CA GLY A 383 -0.29 -18.66 6.16
C GLY A 383 -1.52 -18.49 5.26
N LEU A 384 -2.57 -17.79 5.70
CA LEU A 384 -3.74 -17.50 4.86
C LEU A 384 -3.41 -16.40 3.83
N LEU A 385 -3.67 -16.68 2.56
CA LEU A 385 -3.48 -15.77 1.44
C LEU A 385 -4.80 -15.52 0.71
N HIS A 386 -4.88 -14.37 0.04
CA HIS A 386 -6.09 -13.90 -0.64
C HIS A 386 -5.73 -13.34 -2.02
N ARG A 387 -6.72 -13.28 -2.92
CA ARG A 387 -6.67 -12.39 -4.09
C ARG A 387 -7.14 -10.98 -3.69
N THR A 388 -6.67 -9.97 -4.41
CA THR A 388 -7.09 -8.57 -4.31
C THR A 388 -7.07 -7.91 -5.68
N ASP A 389 -8.14 -7.19 -6.03
CA ASP A 389 -8.19 -6.37 -7.24
C ASP A 389 -7.61 -4.96 -6.98
N PHE A 390 -7.43 -4.59 -5.71
CA PHE A 390 -6.65 -3.41 -5.33
C PHE A 390 -5.15 -3.73 -5.43
N PHE A 391 -4.39 -2.91 -6.15
CA PHE A 391 -2.92 -2.99 -6.23
C PHE A 391 -2.27 -2.31 -5.01
N PRO A 392 -1.65 -3.05 -4.07
CA PRO A 392 -1.17 -2.46 -2.80
C PRO A 392 0.24 -1.86 -2.91
N GLY A 393 1.09 -2.39 -3.79
CA GLY A 393 2.52 -2.08 -3.81
C GLY A 393 3.24 -2.60 -2.56
N LEU A 394 4.08 -1.74 -1.95
CA LEU A 394 4.66 -1.89 -0.59
C LEU A 394 5.35 -3.24 -0.31
N GLY A 395 6.32 -3.58 -1.15
CA GLY A 395 6.95 -4.91 -1.20
C GLY A 395 6.18 -5.81 -2.16
N TRP A 396 6.52 -5.82 -3.44
CA TRP A 396 5.70 -6.47 -4.47
C TRP A 396 6.51 -7.07 -5.63
N MET A 397 6.04 -8.20 -6.16
CA MET A 397 6.68 -8.94 -7.26
C MET A 397 6.05 -8.61 -8.62
N LEU A 398 6.90 -8.37 -9.61
CA LEU A 398 6.56 -8.08 -10.99
C LEU A 398 7.27 -9.05 -11.95
N LEU A 399 6.63 -9.39 -13.07
CA LEU A 399 7.21 -10.18 -14.16
C LEU A 399 7.67 -9.29 -15.32
N ARG A 400 8.71 -9.73 -16.05
CA ARG A 400 9.21 -9.08 -17.28
C ARG A 400 8.10 -8.78 -18.27
N ASP A 401 7.24 -9.76 -18.52
CA ASP A 401 6.18 -9.70 -19.53
C ASP A 401 5.14 -8.62 -19.18
N MET A 402 4.93 -8.36 -17.87
CA MET A 402 4.07 -7.29 -17.37
C MET A 402 4.77 -5.93 -17.45
N TRP A 403 6.07 -5.86 -17.17
CA TRP A 403 6.84 -4.63 -17.38
C TRP A 403 6.83 -4.21 -18.85
N ALA A 404 6.96 -5.14 -19.79
CA ALA A 404 6.85 -4.87 -21.22
C ALA A 404 5.47 -4.32 -21.65
N GLU A 405 4.38 -4.60 -20.89
CA GLU A 405 3.09 -3.93 -21.12
C GLU A 405 3.06 -2.50 -20.56
N LEU A 406 3.70 -2.27 -19.41
CA LEU A 406 3.59 -1.00 -18.65
C LEU A 406 4.60 0.06 -19.12
N GLU A 407 5.82 -0.32 -19.48
CA GLU A 407 6.94 0.58 -19.77
C GLU A 407 6.70 1.55 -20.93
N PRO A 408 6.11 1.14 -22.08
CA PRO A 408 5.85 2.04 -23.21
C PRO A 408 4.79 3.11 -22.92
N LYS A 409 3.95 2.88 -21.91
CA LYS A 409 2.86 3.77 -21.46
C LYS A 409 3.10 4.37 -20.06
N TRP A 410 4.31 4.25 -19.52
CA TRP A 410 4.60 4.58 -18.12
C TRP A 410 4.35 6.07 -17.80
N PRO A 411 3.65 6.40 -16.70
CA PRO A 411 3.15 7.74 -16.47
C PRO A 411 4.25 8.70 -15.98
N PRO A 412 4.09 10.01 -16.20
CA PRO A 412 5.08 10.99 -15.75
C PRO A 412 5.08 11.19 -14.23
N ALA A 413 4.02 10.80 -13.52
CA ALA A 413 3.86 10.90 -12.06
C ALA A 413 2.79 9.90 -11.56
N PHE A 414 2.67 9.74 -10.23
CA PHE A 414 1.59 8.97 -9.57
C PHE A 414 1.44 7.52 -10.08
N TRP A 415 2.57 6.84 -10.24
CA TRP A 415 2.64 5.53 -10.91
C TRP A 415 1.77 4.43 -10.28
N ASP A 416 1.57 4.45 -8.96
CA ASP A 416 0.83 3.42 -8.23
C ASP A 416 -0.69 3.62 -8.35
N ASP A 417 -1.18 4.86 -8.30
CA ASP A 417 -2.57 5.20 -8.61
C ASP A 417 -2.89 5.00 -10.10
N TRP A 418 -1.95 5.28 -11.00
CA TRP A 418 -2.06 4.94 -12.42
C TRP A 418 -2.13 3.42 -12.65
N MET A 419 -1.33 2.62 -11.93
CA MET A 419 -1.48 1.15 -11.98
C MET A 419 -2.86 0.67 -11.46
N ARG A 420 -3.52 1.41 -10.55
CA ARG A 420 -4.87 1.06 -10.09
C ARG A 420 -5.97 1.35 -11.13
N GLN A 421 -5.69 2.11 -12.20
CA GLN A 421 -6.62 2.39 -13.29
C GLN A 421 -6.93 1.12 -14.12
N PRO A 422 -8.18 0.95 -14.61
CA PRO A 422 -8.59 -0.28 -15.30
C PRO A 422 -7.87 -0.52 -16.64
N GLU A 423 -7.34 0.52 -17.30
CA GLU A 423 -6.60 0.45 -18.57
C GLU A 423 -5.21 -0.23 -18.40
N GLN A 424 -4.66 -0.19 -17.19
CA GLN A 424 -3.41 -0.83 -16.75
C GLN A 424 -3.73 -2.16 -16.07
N ARG A 425 -4.64 -2.16 -15.09
CA ARG A 425 -4.99 -3.35 -14.32
C ARG A 425 -5.66 -4.42 -15.17
N ARG A 426 -6.52 -4.04 -16.13
CA ARG A 426 -7.21 -4.91 -17.09
C ARG A 426 -7.97 -6.08 -16.44
N GLY A 427 -8.60 -5.82 -15.30
CA GLY A 427 -9.33 -6.83 -14.52
C GLY A 427 -8.44 -7.87 -13.80
N ARG A 428 -7.12 -7.72 -13.85
CA ARG A 428 -6.16 -8.60 -13.16
C ARG A 428 -6.08 -8.28 -11.67
N SER A 429 -5.66 -9.28 -10.89
CA SER A 429 -5.61 -9.24 -9.42
C SER A 429 -4.18 -9.49 -8.93
N CYS A 430 -3.87 -9.12 -7.69
CA CYS A 430 -2.66 -9.59 -7.01
C CYS A 430 -2.98 -10.62 -5.93
N VAL A 431 -1.98 -11.41 -5.52
CA VAL A 431 -2.03 -12.13 -4.24
C VAL A 431 -1.59 -11.19 -3.12
N ARG A 432 -2.28 -11.22 -1.98
CA ARG A 432 -1.91 -10.54 -0.72
C ARG A 432 -2.04 -11.48 0.48
N PRO A 433 -1.31 -11.29 1.58
CA PRO A 433 -1.43 -12.14 2.76
C PRO A 433 -2.53 -11.68 3.72
N GLU A 434 -2.88 -12.50 4.70
CA GLU A 434 -3.67 -12.07 5.85
C GLU A 434 -2.87 -11.15 6.78
N VAL A 435 -1.63 -11.55 7.12
CA VAL A 435 -0.68 -10.72 7.90
C VAL A 435 0.46 -10.24 7.00
N SER A 436 0.76 -8.94 7.02
CA SER A 436 1.72 -8.33 6.10
C SER A 436 3.15 -8.85 6.30
N ARG A 437 3.86 -9.09 5.19
CA ARG A 437 5.29 -9.44 5.14
C ARG A 437 6.20 -8.21 5.07
N THR A 438 5.61 -7.02 5.07
CA THR A 438 6.26 -5.70 5.12
C THR A 438 5.54 -4.77 6.09
N ILE A 439 6.30 -3.87 6.73
CA ILE A 439 5.79 -2.65 7.38
C ILE A 439 6.62 -1.45 6.92
N THR A 440 6.03 -0.25 6.87
CA THR A 440 6.78 1.00 6.64
C THR A 440 7.17 1.66 7.97
N PHE A 441 8.38 2.22 8.02
CA PHE A 441 8.83 3.17 9.05
C PHE A 441 8.98 4.61 8.50
N GLY A 442 8.51 4.86 7.27
CA GLY A 442 8.67 6.08 6.47
C GLY A 442 7.80 7.26 6.88
N ARG A 443 7.83 7.68 8.16
CA ARG A 443 7.04 8.84 8.62
C ARG A 443 7.36 10.14 7.87
N LYS A 444 8.57 10.29 7.34
CA LYS A 444 8.99 11.38 6.44
C LYS A 444 9.28 10.83 5.05
N GLY A 445 8.71 11.48 4.04
CA GLY A 445 8.83 11.17 2.62
C GLY A 445 8.02 12.17 1.79
N VAL A 446 7.93 11.95 0.47
CA VAL A 446 7.29 12.89 -0.50
C VAL A 446 5.82 13.18 -0.19
N SER A 447 5.10 12.27 0.47
CA SER A 447 3.71 12.44 0.91
C SER A 447 3.54 13.18 2.25
N LEU A 448 4.62 13.71 2.83
CA LEU A 448 4.67 14.40 4.14
C LEU A 448 4.04 13.60 5.30
N GLY A 449 3.95 12.27 5.17
CA GLY A 449 3.38 11.39 6.18
C GLY A 449 1.85 11.37 6.25
N GLN A 450 1.14 11.94 5.26
CA GLN A 450 -0.32 12.15 5.26
C GLN A 450 -1.16 10.93 5.69
N PHE A 451 -0.77 9.72 5.26
CA PHE A 451 -1.44 8.46 5.62
C PHE A 451 -0.68 7.61 6.66
N PHE A 452 0.55 7.99 7.01
CA PHE A 452 1.42 7.20 7.89
C PHE A 452 0.87 7.10 9.31
N ASP A 453 0.60 8.25 9.95
CA ASP A 453 0.14 8.29 11.35
C ASP A 453 -1.31 7.85 11.55
N GLN A 454 -2.10 7.81 10.47
CA GLN A 454 -3.50 7.37 10.50
C GLN A 454 -3.66 5.87 10.16
N TYR A 455 -2.92 5.37 9.16
CA TYR A 455 -3.11 4.02 8.61
C TYR A 455 -1.85 3.17 8.68
N LEU A 456 -0.80 3.58 7.97
CA LEU A 456 0.32 2.68 7.62
C LEU A 456 1.13 2.21 8.85
N ARG A 457 1.28 3.06 9.88
CA ARG A 457 2.06 2.71 11.09
C ARG A 457 1.43 1.62 11.98
N TYR A 458 0.18 1.24 11.71
CA TYR A 458 -0.57 0.28 12.52
C TYR A 458 -0.65 -1.12 11.90
N ILE A 459 -0.01 -1.33 10.74
CA ILE A 459 0.00 -2.61 10.04
C ILE A 459 0.92 -3.59 10.76
N LYS A 460 0.43 -4.82 10.96
CA LYS A 460 1.14 -5.91 11.64
C LYS A 460 2.19 -6.51 10.72
N LEU A 461 3.46 -6.44 11.12
CA LEU A 461 4.51 -7.27 10.52
C LEU A 461 4.34 -8.72 10.98
N ASN A 462 4.40 -9.67 10.05
CA ASN A 462 4.48 -11.08 10.39
C ASN A 462 5.81 -11.40 11.12
N ALA A 463 5.72 -12.17 12.20
CA ALA A 463 6.87 -12.62 12.98
C ALA A 463 7.02 -14.16 13.01
N GLU A 464 6.03 -14.91 12.51
CA GLU A 464 6.03 -16.37 12.48
C GLU A 464 6.47 -16.87 11.10
N PHE A 465 7.49 -17.72 11.03
CA PHE A 465 7.98 -18.22 9.74
C PHE A 465 7.00 -19.25 9.14
N VAL A 466 6.33 -18.91 8.05
CA VAL A 466 5.43 -19.83 7.33
C VAL A 466 6.17 -20.47 6.15
N PRO A 467 6.33 -21.81 6.10
CA PRO A 467 7.03 -22.51 5.03
C PRO A 467 6.14 -22.68 3.79
N PHE A 468 5.79 -21.56 3.13
CA PHE A 468 4.87 -21.52 1.99
C PHE A 468 5.25 -22.46 0.82
N THR A 469 6.54 -22.76 0.61
CA THR A 469 6.99 -23.70 -0.42
C THR A 469 6.57 -25.15 -0.16
N LYS A 470 6.10 -25.46 1.06
CA LYS A 470 5.57 -26.76 1.46
C LYS A 470 4.04 -26.83 1.45
N HIS A 471 3.35 -25.74 1.09
CA HIS A 471 1.90 -25.65 1.07
C HIS A 471 1.35 -25.81 -0.35
N ASP A 472 0.16 -26.41 -0.51
CA ASP A 472 -0.58 -26.28 -1.77
C ASP A 472 -1.18 -24.87 -1.87
N LEU A 473 -0.61 -24.04 -2.75
CA LEU A 473 -1.09 -22.69 -3.04
C LEU A 473 -2.03 -22.64 -4.26
N SER A 474 -2.40 -23.78 -4.84
CA SER A 474 -3.23 -23.85 -6.04
C SER A 474 -4.66 -23.34 -5.83
N TYR A 475 -5.12 -23.18 -4.58
CA TYR A 475 -6.38 -22.52 -4.25
C TYR A 475 -6.44 -21.04 -4.67
N LEU A 476 -5.29 -20.40 -4.93
CA LEU A 476 -5.19 -19.01 -5.40
C LEU A 476 -5.41 -18.85 -6.91
N LEU A 477 -5.35 -19.95 -7.68
CA LEU A 477 -5.64 -19.94 -9.12
C LEU A 477 -7.10 -19.54 -9.35
N LYS A 478 -7.34 -18.63 -10.30
CA LYS A 478 -8.61 -17.89 -10.38
C LYS A 478 -9.86 -18.75 -10.34
N GLU A 479 -9.90 -19.86 -11.08
CA GLU A 479 -11.07 -20.74 -11.18
C GLU A 479 -11.42 -21.38 -9.83
N LYS A 480 -10.41 -21.87 -9.10
CA LYS A 480 -10.55 -22.42 -7.74
C LYS A 480 -10.91 -21.33 -6.73
N TYR A 481 -10.29 -20.16 -6.84
CA TYR A 481 -10.51 -19.07 -5.90
C TYR A 481 -11.91 -18.47 -6.04
N ASP A 482 -12.39 -18.21 -7.26
CA ASP A 482 -13.72 -17.60 -7.49
C ASP A 482 -14.85 -18.48 -6.94
N ASP A 483 -14.85 -19.79 -7.21
CA ASP A 483 -15.88 -20.71 -6.70
C ASP A 483 -15.88 -20.77 -5.17
N ALA A 484 -14.71 -21.02 -4.57
CA ALA A 484 -14.57 -21.10 -3.13
C ALA A 484 -14.92 -19.79 -2.41
N PHE A 485 -14.46 -18.65 -2.95
CA PHE A 485 -14.66 -17.33 -2.34
C PHE A 485 -16.11 -16.84 -2.47
N VAL A 486 -16.76 -17.03 -3.63
CA VAL A 486 -18.19 -16.68 -3.78
C VAL A 486 -19.03 -17.52 -2.82
N LYS A 487 -18.74 -18.82 -2.72
CA LYS A 487 -19.43 -19.74 -1.80
C LYS A 487 -19.22 -19.39 -0.33
N GLU A 488 -18.00 -19.02 0.09
CA GLU A 488 -17.71 -18.60 1.46
C GLU A 488 -18.40 -17.26 1.79
N VAL A 489 -18.29 -16.26 0.91
CA VAL A 489 -18.80 -14.90 1.14
C VAL A 489 -20.33 -14.87 1.14
N TYR A 490 -20.98 -15.42 0.11
CA TYR A 490 -22.43 -15.30 -0.03
C TYR A 490 -23.17 -16.32 0.84
N GLY A 491 -22.55 -17.47 1.14
CA GLY A 491 -23.01 -18.42 2.17
C GLY A 491 -22.79 -17.98 3.62
N ALA A 492 -21.99 -16.95 3.88
CA ALA A 492 -21.81 -16.38 5.23
C ALA A 492 -23.09 -15.71 5.75
N THR A 493 -23.31 -15.79 7.07
CA THR A 493 -24.52 -15.26 7.73
C THR A 493 -24.67 -13.75 7.46
N PRO A 494 -25.75 -13.29 6.79
CA PRO A 494 -25.98 -11.87 6.58
C PRO A 494 -26.38 -11.19 7.89
N VAL A 495 -25.72 -10.07 8.22
CA VAL A 495 -25.93 -9.31 9.46
C VAL A 495 -25.94 -7.81 9.19
N ARG A 496 -26.52 -7.05 10.11
CA ARG A 496 -26.41 -5.60 10.10
C ARG A 496 -25.10 -5.16 10.74
N ILE A 497 -24.70 -3.91 10.47
CA ILE A 497 -23.51 -3.32 11.07
C ILE A 497 -23.68 -3.10 12.59
N GLU A 498 -24.90 -2.80 13.06
CA GLU A 498 -25.16 -2.61 14.48
C GLU A 498 -24.95 -3.91 15.29
N ASP A 499 -25.23 -5.07 14.69
CA ASP A 499 -25.09 -6.38 15.36
C ASP A 499 -23.61 -6.67 15.71
N LEU A 500 -22.69 -6.31 14.80
CA LEU A 500 -21.24 -6.39 15.02
C LEU A 500 -20.76 -5.42 16.11
N GLN A 501 -21.28 -4.18 16.09
CA GLN A 501 -20.89 -3.13 17.03
C GLN A 501 -21.39 -3.39 18.46
N GLN A 502 -22.61 -3.92 18.64
CA GLN A 502 -23.19 -4.21 19.95
C GLN A 502 -22.60 -5.47 20.61
N GLY A 503 -21.99 -6.37 19.84
CA GLY A 503 -21.16 -7.49 20.33
C GLY A 503 -21.90 -8.66 20.98
N GLY A 504 -23.04 -8.42 21.65
CA GLY A 504 -23.84 -9.44 22.32
C GLY A 504 -24.90 -10.15 21.45
N GLY A 505 -25.26 -9.60 20.29
CA GLY A 505 -26.36 -10.12 19.46
C GLY A 505 -26.00 -11.31 18.57
N LEU A 506 -24.72 -11.47 18.20
CA LEU A 506 -24.31 -12.39 17.13
C LEU A 506 -24.03 -13.82 17.63
N ARG A 507 -24.83 -14.77 17.16
CA ARG A 507 -24.73 -16.20 17.47
C ARG A 507 -23.66 -16.90 16.60
N GLY A 508 -22.76 -17.66 17.25
CA GLY A 508 -21.75 -18.49 16.58
C GLY A 508 -20.44 -17.76 16.25
N PRO A 509 -19.45 -18.46 15.64
CA PRO A 509 -18.14 -17.90 15.32
C PRO A 509 -18.12 -17.03 14.04
N GLY A 510 -19.14 -17.13 13.20
CA GLY A 510 -19.13 -16.62 11.83
C GLY A 510 -18.77 -17.71 10.81
N PRO A 511 -18.39 -17.34 9.57
CA PRO A 511 -18.24 -15.98 9.06
C PRO A 511 -19.56 -15.20 8.97
N TYR A 512 -19.44 -13.87 8.89
CA TYR A 512 -20.56 -12.94 8.75
C TYR A 512 -20.38 -12.05 7.50
N ARG A 513 -21.49 -11.65 6.89
CA ARG A 513 -21.50 -10.72 5.74
C ARG A 513 -22.32 -9.47 6.06
N VAL A 514 -21.71 -8.30 5.89
CA VAL A 514 -22.37 -6.99 5.87
C VAL A 514 -22.51 -6.57 4.42
N GLN A 515 -23.74 -6.36 3.95
CA GLN A 515 -23.99 -5.96 2.57
C GLN A 515 -24.04 -4.44 2.44
N TYR A 516 -23.22 -3.87 1.55
CA TYR A 516 -23.36 -2.50 1.06
C TYR A 516 -24.05 -2.50 -0.32
N SER A 517 -24.62 -1.36 -0.72
CA SER A 517 -25.34 -1.24 -2.01
C SER A 517 -25.04 0.07 -2.77
N SER A 518 -24.17 0.91 -2.24
CA SER A 518 -23.72 2.18 -2.85
C SER A 518 -22.38 2.62 -2.28
N ARG A 519 -21.66 3.50 -3.00
CA ARG A 519 -20.42 4.14 -2.53
C ARG A 519 -20.52 4.67 -1.10
N ASP A 520 -21.61 5.37 -0.81
CA ASP A 520 -21.78 6.07 0.46
C ASP A 520 -22.10 5.09 1.60
N SER A 521 -22.89 4.03 1.33
CA SER A 521 -23.08 2.94 2.29
C SER A 521 -21.78 2.18 2.57
N PHE A 522 -20.96 1.90 1.54
CA PHE A 522 -19.63 1.32 1.72
C PHE A 522 -18.75 2.22 2.61
N LYS A 523 -18.66 3.51 2.30
CA LYS A 523 -17.84 4.47 3.08
C LYS A 523 -18.31 4.65 4.52
N VAL A 524 -19.61 4.57 4.79
CA VAL A 524 -20.13 4.57 6.17
C VAL A 524 -19.76 3.26 6.88
N PHE A 525 -19.95 2.11 6.23
CA PHE A 525 -19.72 0.80 6.86
C PHE A 525 -18.23 0.50 7.09
N ALA A 526 -17.35 0.84 6.16
CA ALA A 526 -15.90 0.66 6.29
C ALA A 526 -15.36 1.43 7.51
N ARG A 527 -15.63 2.75 7.60
CA ARG A 527 -15.25 3.59 8.76
C ARG A 527 -15.80 3.05 10.07
N ASN A 528 -17.07 2.68 10.11
CA ASN A 528 -17.74 2.13 11.31
C ASN A 528 -17.21 0.76 11.76
N LEU A 529 -16.46 0.05 10.91
CA LEU A 529 -15.83 -1.24 11.22
C LEU A 529 -14.29 -1.15 11.36
N GLY A 530 -13.71 0.05 11.20
CA GLY A 530 -12.27 0.31 11.31
C GLY A 530 -11.45 0.02 10.05
N VAL A 531 -12.13 -0.30 8.94
CA VAL A 531 -11.58 -0.64 7.62
C VAL A 531 -11.33 0.64 6.82
N MET A 532 -10.32 0.65 5.94
CA MET A 532 -10.04 1.79 5.06
C MET A 532 -11.19 2.02 4.07
N ASP A 533 -11.64 3.27 3.94
CA ASP A 533 -12.81 3.66 3.14
C ASP A 533 -12.48 4.41 1.84
N ASP A 534 -11.20 4.61 1.52
CA ASP A 534 -10.79 5.16 0.23
C ASP A 534 -10.90 4.11 -0.89
N LEU A 535 -11.30 4.58 -2.07
CA LEU A 535 -11.36 3.77 -3.29
C LEU A 535 -10.45 4.37 -4.37
N LYS A 536 -9.91 3.52 -5.23
CA LYS A 536 -9.10 3.91 -6.38
C LYS A 536 -9.71 3.29 -7.62
N SER A 537 -10.19 4.12 -8.54
CA SER A 537 -10.91 3.67 -9.74
C SER A 537 -12.09 2.73 -9.41
N GLY A 538 -12.84 3.07 -8.36
CA GLY A 538 -13.93 2.26 -7.81
C GLY A 538 -13.53 1.05 -6.97
N VAL A 539 -12.24 0.70 -6.89
CA VAL A 539 -11.75 -0.46 -6.14
C VAL A 539 -11.46 -0.08 -4.68
N PRO A 540 -12.09 -0.74 -3.68
CA PRO A 540 -11.78 -0.52 -2.28
C PRO A 540 -10.50 -1.27 -1.86
N ARG A 541 -9.83 -0.76 -0.84
CA ARG A 541 -8.63 -1.35 -0.20
C ARG A 541 -8.81 -2.83 0.14
N THR A 542 -7.84 -3.66 -0.24
CA THR A 542 -7.87 -5.14 -0.18
C THR A 542 -9.12 -5.83 -0.76
N GLY A 543 -9.91 -5.14 -1.58
CA GLY A 543 -11.15 -5.67 -2.13
C GLY A 543 -10.92 -6.71 -3.24
N TYR A 544 -11.71 -7.78 -3.24
CA TYR A 544 -11.80 -8.74 -4.34
C TYR A 544 -13.24 -8.89 -4.80
N ARG A 545 -13.53 -8.62 -6.07
CA ARG A 545 -14.91 -8.56 -6.61
C ARG A 545 -15.85 -7.68 -5.76
N GLY A 546 -15.33 -6.53 -5.31
CA GLY A 546 -15.97 -5.61 -4.37
C GLY A 546 -15.89 -6.00 -2.88
N VAL A 547 -15.67 -7.28 -2.56
CA VAL A 547 -15.68 -7.79 -1.18
C VAL A 547 -14.40 -7.44 -0.44
N VAL A 548 -14.50 -6.73 0.69
CA VAL A 548 -13.39 -6.52 1.63
C VAL A 548 -13.46 -7.56 2.75
N SER A 549 -12.40 -8.34 2.90
CA SER A 549 -12.34 -9.51 3.80
C SER A 549 -11.36 -9.28 4.95
N PHE A 550 -11.88 -9.23 6.18
CA PHE A 550 -11.14 -8.82 7.39
C PHE A 550 -11.70 -9.51 8.64
N LEU A 551 -11.06 -9.29 9.79
CA LEU A 551 -11.55 -9.74 11.10
C LEU A 551 -12.16 -8.58 11.88
N HIS A 552 -13.23 -8.85 12.62
CA HIS A 552 -13.80 -7.89 13.57
C HIS A 552 -14.03 -8.61 14.90
N ARG A 553 -13.33 -8.18 15.95
CA ARG A 553 -13.42 -8.76 17.31
C ARG A 553 -13.31 -10.30 17.33
N GLY A 554 -12.36 -10.85 16.57
CA GLY A 554 -12.11 -12.31 16.50
C GLY A 554 -13.07 -13.11 15.59
N ARG A 555 -13.98 -12.45 14.86
CA ARG A 555 -14.91 -13.09 13.90
C ARG A 555 -14.64 -12.61 12.47
N ARG A 556 -14.60 -13.53 11.50
CA ARG A 556 -14.42 -13.20 10.07
C ARG A 556 -15.62 -12.41 9.55
N VAL A 557 -15.36 -11.26 8.93
CA VAL A 557 -16.38 -10.39 8.32
C VAL A 557 -16.04 -10.12 6.86
N PHE A 558 -17.07 -10.18 6.02
CA PHE A 558 -17.07 -9.76 4.63
C PHE A 558 -17.92 -8.51 4.48
N LEU A 559 -17.32 -7.38 4.13
CA LEU A 559 -18.05 -6.19 3.67
C LEU A 559 -18.21 -6.32 2.16
N ALA A 560 -19.40 -6.69 1.70
CA ALA A 560 -19.65 -7.19 0.34
C ALA A 560 -20.72 -6.39 -0.41
N PRO A 561 -20.65 -6.30 -1.75
CA PRO A 561 -21.78 -5.86 -2.56
C PRO A 561 -22.90 -6.92 -2.55
N PRO A 562 -24.06 -6.67 -3.21
CA PRO A 562 -25.06 -7.71 -3.43
C PRO A 562 -24.52 -8.86 -4.29
N GLU A 563 -25.15 -10.02 -4.18
CA GLU A 563 -24.84 -11.18 -5.01
C GLU A 563 -25.11 -10.87 -6.50
N GLY A 564 -24.31 -11.46 -7.40
CA GLY A 564 -24.36 -11.14 -8.83
C GLY A 564 -23.57 -9.87 -9.23
N TRP A 565 -22.79 -9.27 -8.33
CA TRP A 565 -21.87 -8.18 -8.67
C TRP A 565 -20.86 -8.58 -9.76
N THR A 566 -20.69 -7.71 -10.76
CA THR A 566 -19.89 -7.97 -11.98
C THR A 566 -18.71 -7.03 -12.21
N GLN A 567 -18.80 -5.74 -11.85
CA GLN A 567 -17.81 -4.73 -12.23
C GLN A 567 -17.70 -3.56 -11.25
N TYR A 568 -16.51 -2.93 -11.23
CA TYR A 568 -16.23 -1.72 -10.48
C TYR A 568 -16.76 -0.48 -11.22
N ASP A 569 -17.36 0.44 -10.47
CA ASP A 569 -17.81 1.75 -10.96
C ASP A 569 -16.71 2.79 -10.69
N VAL A 570 -16.06 3.28 -11.75
CA VAL A 570 -14.94 4.22 -11.64
C VAL A 570 -15.33 5.59 -11.08
N SER A 571 -16.62 5.92 -11.01
CA SER A 571 -17.10 7.15 -10.35
C SER A 571 -17.03 7.07 -8.81
N TRP A 572 -16.83 5.88 -8.25
CA TRP A 572 -16.67 5.68 -6.81
C TRP A 572 -15.27 6.11 -6.35
N SER A 573 -15.19 7.38 -5.97
CA SER A 573 -14.05 8.07 -5.35
C SER A 573 -14.28 8.33 -3.87
#